data_AF-A0A3P7P242-F1
#
_entry.id   AF-A0A3P7P242-F1
#
_cell.length_a   1.000
_cell.length_b   1.000
_cell.length_c   1.000
_cell.angle_alpha   90.00
_cell.angle_beta   90.00
_cell.angle_gamma   90.00
#
_symmetry.space_group_name_H-M   'P 1'
#
loop_
_entity.id
_entity.type
_entity.pdbx_description
1 polymer ?
#
loop_
_entity_poly.entity_id
_entity_poly.type
_entity_poly.pdbx_seq_one_letter_code
_entity_poly.pdbx_strand_id
1 'polypeptide(L)'
;MLSHTAQRDEFVRNAVELPPSYFSSHFSSVLKIAVSSDEQSVALFLDTDVLWVGSLDFSEVKFELPLRGRVSAVGSEDKTPVPGSHPLALKWLDNSTVAVQWTNFIALVDVEKNVYEFFYPTCIHTEVEVRPAPFPPPLLKSRIFT
;
A
#
# COMPACT_ATOMS: atom_id res chain seq x y z
N MET A 1 -60.12 -8.60 -14.01
CA MET A 1 -59.67 -7.26 -13.56
C MET A 1 -58.16 -7.29 -13.44
N LEU A 2 -57.49 -6.35 -14.12
CA LEU A 2 -56.05 -6.12 -14.09
C LEU A 2 -55.61 -5.61 -12.71
N SER A 3 -54.41 -6.01 -12.25
CA SER A 3 -53.54 -5.27 -11.32
C SER A 3 -52.19 -6.00 -11.26
N HIS A 4 -51.28 -5.63 -12.16
CA HIS A 4 -50.11 -4.77 -11.87
C HIS A 4 -48.92 -5.53 -11.25
N THR A 5 -48.07 -5.95 -12.18
CA THR A 5 -46.62 -6.16 -12.10
C THR A 5 -45.93 -5.20 -11.12
N ALA A 6 -45.18 -5.75 -10.17
CA ALA A 6 -44.11 -5.05 -9.48
C ALA A 6 -42.88 -5.96 -9.52
N GLN A 7 -42.19 -5.90 -10.67
CA GLN A 7 -40.85 -6.43 -10.85
C GLN A 7 -39.92 -5.54 -10.01
N ARG A 8 -39.54 -6.02 -8.82
CA ARG A 8 -38.44 -5.45 -8.05
C ARG A 8 -37.17 -6.05 -8.64
N ASP A 9 -36.47 -5.25 -9.44
CA ASP A 9 -35.08 -5.50 -9.79
C ASP A 9 -34.26 -5.58 -8.50
N GLU A 10 -33.99 -6.80 -8.08
CA GLU A 10 -33.05 -7.11 -7.02
C GLU A 10 -31.66 -6.92 -7.61
N PHE A 11 -31.12 -5.72 -7.38
CA PHE A 11 -29.72 -5.39 -7.65
C PHE A 11 -28.86 -6.36 -6.83
N VAL A 12 -28.45 -7.47 -7.44
CA VAL A 12 -27.50 -8.41 -6.87
C VAL A 12 -26.19 -7.66 -6.71
N ARG A 13 -25.98 -7.08 -5.52
CA ARG A 13 -24.66 -6.72 -5.06
C ARG A 13 -23.93 -8.05 -4.96
N ASN A 14 -23.13 -8.38 -5.95
CA ASN A 14 -22.10 -9.40 -5.83
C ASN A 14 -21.15 -8.92 -4.74
N ALA A 15 -21.52 -9.16 -3.48
CA ALA A 15 -20.56 -9.15 -2.39
C ALA A 15 -19.59 -10.25 -2.75
N VAL A 16 -18.39 -9.86 -3.17
CA VAL A 16 -17.28 -10.79 -3.30
C VAL A 16 -17.08 -11.37 -1.90
N GLU A 17 -17.56 -12.59 -1.69
CA GLU A 17 -17.30 -13.34 -0.47
C GLU A 17 -15.81 -13.66 -0.48
N LEU A 18 -15.05 -12.81 0.22
CA LEU A 18 -13.64 -13.07 0.48
C LEU A 18 -13.55 -14.34 1.32
N PRO A 19 -12.75 -15.34 0.91
CA PRO A 19 -12.47 -16.53 1.72
C PRO A 19 -12.16 -16.20 3.18
N PRO A 20 -12.56 -17.07 4.12
CA PRO A 20 -12.32 -16.85 5.53
C PRO A 20 -10.81 -16.81 5.79
N SER A 21 -10.37 -15.66 6.31
CA SER A 21 -9.07 -15.35 6.93
C SER A 21 -7.82 -15.29 6.02
N TYR A 22 -7.80 -14.34 5.07
CA TYR A 22 -6.52 -13.80 4.54
C TYR A 22 -5.75 -12.93 5.53
N PHE A 23 -6.41 -12.55 6.62
CA PHE A 23 -5.86 -11.69 7.63
C PHE A 23 -5.85 -12.46 8.95
N SER A 24 -4.67 -12.56 9.56
CA SER A 24 -4.51 -13.15 10.89
C SER A 24 -5.20 -12.31 11.96
N SER A 25 -5.36 -11.01 11.70
CA SER A 25 -5.99 -10.04 12.60
C SER A 25 -7.41 -9.67 12.18
N HIS A 26 -8.31 -9.55 13.15
CA HIS A 26 -9.61 -8.90 12.96
C HIS A 26 -9.39 -7.38 12.81
N PHE A 27 -9.55 -6.87 11.59
CA PHE A 27 -9.54 -5.42 11.28
C PHE A 27 -10.94 -5.00 10.84
N SER A 28 -11.30 -3.74 11.08
CA SER A 28 -12.63 -3.22 10.69
C SER A 28 -12.59 -2.36 9.45
N SER A 29 -11.42 -1.84 9.07
CA SER A 29 -11.25 -0.95 7.92
C SER A 29 -9.83 -0.95 7.36
N VAL A 30 -9.72 -0.74 6.05
CA VAL A 30 -8.46 -0.45 5.35
C VAL A 30 -8.29 1.07 5.27
N LEU A 31 -7.19 1.59 5.81
CA LEU A 31 -6.90 3.02 5.81
C LEU A 31 -6.19 3.48 4.53
N LYS A 32 -5.29 2.65 3.99
CA LYS A 32 -4.53 2.93 2.76
C LYS A 32 -4.28 1.66 1.95
N ILE A 33 -4.18 1.85 0.63
CA ILE A 33 -3.89 0.82 -0.37
C ILE A 33 -2.73 1.29 -1.24
N ALA A 34 -1.85 0.38 -1.62
CA ALA A 34 -0.88 0.58 -2.69
C ALA A 34 -0.67 -0.72 -3.47
N VAL A 35 -0.56 -0.63 -4.79
CA VAL A 35 -0.30 -1.76 -5.70
C VAL A 35 1.15 -1.68 -6.18
N SER A 36 1.83 -2.82 -6.28
CA SER A 36 3.21 -2.89 -6.78
C SER A 36 3.29 -2.52 -8.25
N SER A 37 4.46 -2.07 -8.70
CA SER A 37 4.65 -1.60 -10.09
C SER A 37 4.47 -2.70 -11.14
N ASP A 38 4.67 -3.97 -10.76
CA ASP A 38 4.41 -5.15 -11.60
C ASP A 38 2.97 -5.68 -11.51
N GLU A 39 2.11 -5.01 -10.74
CA GLU A 39 0.71 -5.37 -10.50
C GLU A 39 0.52 -6.80 -9.94
N GLN A 40 1.55 -7.38 -9.31
CA GLN A 40 1.46 -8.72 -8.71
C GLN A 40 1.11 -8.69 -7.23
N SER A 41 1.38 -7.57 -6.55
CA SER A 41 1.26 -7.47 -5.09
C SER A 41 0.47 -6.24 -4.67
N VAL A 42 -0.17 -6.34 -3.51
CA VAL A 42 -0.88 -5.24 -2.87
C VAL A 42 -0.45 -5.10 -1.41
N ALA A 43 -0.28 -3.86 -1.00
CA ALA A 43 0.01 -3.47 0.37
C ALA A 43 -1.22 -2.75 0.94
N LEU A 44 -1.63 -3.15 2.13
CA LEU A 44 -2.76 -2.61 2.87
C LEU A 44 -2.28 -2.11 4.21
N PHE A 45 -2.65 -0.89 4.59
CA PHE A 45 -2.51 -0.43 5.96
C PHE A 45 -3.87 -0.45 6.66
N LEU A 46 -3.98 -1.23 7.72
CA LEU A 46 -5.24 -1.52 8.40
C LEU A 46 -5.47 -0.56 9.59
N ASP A 47 -6.72 -0.43 10.03
CA ASP A 47 -7.11 0.34 11.23
C ASP A 47 -6.56 -0.21 12.56
N THR A 48 -5.94 -1.39 12.50
CA THR A 48 -5.23 -2.04 13.61
C THR A 48 -3.74 -1.69 13.66
N ASP A 49 -3.28 -0.71 12.88
CA ASP A 49 -1.86 -0.32 12.73
C ASP A 49 -0.96 -1.45 12.17
N VAL A 50 -1.55 -2.35 11.38
CA VAL A 50 -0.86 -3.46 10.73
C VAL A 50 -0.65 -3.12 9.25
N LEU A 51 0.58 -3.30 8.78
CA LEU A 51 0.89 -3.37 7.36
C LEU A 51 0.74 -4.83 6.92
N TRP A 52 -0.22 -5.07 6.03
CA TRP A 52 -0.42 -6.36 5.36
C TRP A 52 0.10 -6.25 3.94
N VAL A 53 0.82 -7.27 3.47
CA VAL A 53 1.28 -7.37 2.09
C VAL A 53 1.00 -8.77 1.58
N GLY A 54 0.42 -8.86 0.38
CA GLY A 54 0.09 -10.11 -0.27
C GLY A 54 -0.03 -9.96 -1.78
N SER A 55 -0.48 -11.03 -2.44
CA SER A 55 -0.76 -11.02 -3.87
C SER A 55 -1.99 -10.16 -4.20
N LEU A 56 -2.05 -9.62 -5.41
CA LEU A 56 -3.15 -8.73 -5.84
C LEU A 56 -4.51 -9.45 -5.89
N ASP A 57 -4.51 -10.74 -6.18
CA ASP A 57 -5.69 -11.61 -6.16
C ASP A 57 -6.04 -12.12 -4.74
N PHE A 58 -5.30 -11.65 -3.72
CA PHE A 58 -5.40 -12.06 -2.33
C PHE A 58 -5.16 -13.56 -2.11
N SER A 59 -4.65 -14.32 -3.08
CA SER A 59 -4.40 -15.76 -2.91
C SER A 59 -3.28 -16.08 -1.93
N GLU A 60 -2.30 -15.19 -1.75
CA GLU A 60 -1.13 -15.39 -0.91
C GLU A 60 -0.87 -14.18 0.00
N VAL A 61 -0.63 -14.46 1.28
CA VAL A 61 -0.15 -13.47 2.26
C VAL A 61 1.37 -13.57 2.33
N LYS A 62 2.07 -12.52 1.90
CA LYS A 62 3.54 -12.44 2.02
C LYS A 62 3.93 -12.19 3.47
N PHE A 63 3.33 -11.15 4.08
CA PHE A 63 3.56 -10.86 5.49
C PHE A 63 2.49 -9.93 6.10
N GLU A 64 2.42 -10.00 7.44
CA GLU A 64 1.73 -9.05 8.29
C GLU A 64 2.72 -8.49 9.31
N LEU A 65 2.79 -7.17 9.40
CA LEU A 65 3.74 -6.49 10.28
C LEU A 65 3.01 -5.42 11.12
N PRO A 66 2.90 -5.59 12.44
CA PRO A 66 2.41 -4.53 13.32
C PRO A 66 3.42 -3.39 13.39
N LEU A 67 3.00 -2.19 13.01
CA LEU A 67 3.81 -0.96 13.10
C LEU A 67 3.45 -0.14 14.35
N ARG A 68 2.46 -0.60 15.13
CA ARG A 68 2.06 -0.01 16.42
C ARG A 68 3.23 0.08 17.39
N GLY A 69 3.36 1.21 18.08
CA GLY A 69 4.40 1.46 19.08
C GLY A 69 5.72 1.99 18.51
N ARG A 70 6.02 1.74 17.24
CA ARG A 70 7.20 2.32 16.57
C ARG A 70 7.03 3.80 16.26
N VAL A 71 5.81 4.18 15.88
CA VAL A 71 5.41 5.58 15.67
C VAL A 71 5.33 6.37 16.99
N SER A 72 5.21 5.69 18.14
CA SER A 72 5.07 6.33 19.47
C SER A 72 6.40 6.80 20.06
N ALA A 73 7.55 6.45 19.47
CA ALA A 73 8.86 6.90 19.94
C ALA A 73 9.13 8.40 19.65
N VAL A 74 8.23 9.06 18.92
CA VAL A 74 8.32 10.49 18.59
C VAL A 74 7.35 11.28 19.48
N GLY A 75 7.80 11.59 20.70
CA GLY A 75 7.36 12.79 21.39
C GLY A 75 6.25 12.67 22.45
N SER A 76 6.23 11.62 23.28
CA SER A 76 5.58 11.73 24.58
C SER A 76 6.20 10.78 25.61
N GLU A 77 6.76 11.34 26.70
CA GLU A 77 7.04 10.58 27.92
C GLU A 77 5.76 10.11 28.63
N ASP A 78 4.58 10.57 28.18
CA ASP A 78 3.31 10.16 28.74
C ASP A 78 2.73 8.98 27.96
N LYS A 79 2.49 7.89 28.70
CA LYS A 79 1.80 6.66 28.32
C LYS A 79 0.33 6.91 27.95
N THR A 80 0.08 7.72 26.93
CA THR A 80 -1.23 7.84 26.31
C THR A 80 -1.07 7.59 24.81
N PRO A 81 -1.83 6.64 24.22
CA PRO A 81 -1.80 6.44 22.79
C PRO A 81 -2.28 7.73 22.14
N VAL A 82 -1.38 8.47 21.48
CA VAL A 82 -1.73 9.70 20.79
C VAL A 82 -2.75 9.32 19.68
N PRO A 83 -4.00 9.78 19.76
CA PRO A 83 -4.98 9.54 18.71
C PRO A 83 -4.61 10.44 17.55
N GLY A 84 -4.07 9.88 16.46
CA GLY A 84 -3.73 10.68 15.27
C GLY A 84 -2.66 10.13 14.32
N SER A 85 -2.07 8.96 14.53
CA SER A 85 -0.97 8.46 13.70
C SER A 85 -1.42 7.60 12.51
N HIS A 86 -2.42 8.03 11.73
CA HIS A 86 -2.69 7.35 10.45
C HIS A 86 -1.59 7.72 9.45
N PRO A 87 -1.12 6.79 8.62
CA PRO A 87 -0.16 7.11 7.59
C PRO A 87 -0.78 8.09 6.58
N LEU A 88 -0.01 9.12 6.26
CA LEU A 88 -0.34 10.09 5.21
C LEU A 88 -0.29 9.42 3.83
N ALA A 89 0.72 8.58 3.61
CA ALA A 89 0.93 7.87 2.36
C ALA A 89 1.39 6.42 2.56
N LEU A 90 1.00 5.58 1.60
CA LEU A 90 1.46 4.22 1.42
C LEU A 90 1.84 4.08 -0.05
N LYS A 91 3.07 3.67 -0.35
CA LYS A 91 3.56 3.54 -1.73
C LYS A 91 4.51 2.35 -1.84
N TRP A 92 4.48 1.67 -2.98
CA TRP A 92 5.57 0.78 -3.36
C TRP A 92 6.71 1.62 -3.93
N LEU A 93 7.94 1.37 -3.47
CA LEU A 93 9.13 2.00 -4.03
C LEU A 93 9.65 1.20 -5.23
N ASP A 94 9.51 -0.11 -5.16
CA ASP A 94 9.83 -1.11 -6.17
C ASP A 94 8.89 -2.32 -5.99
N ASN A 95 9.21 -3.49 -6.52
CA ASN A 95 8.36 -4.69 -6.40
C ASN A 95 8.55 -5.48 -5.08
N SER A 96 9.48 -5.04 -4.22
CA SER A 96 9.89 -5.71 -2.97
C SER A 96 9.83 -4.80 -1.74
N THR A 97 9.67 -3.48 -1.91
CA THR A 97 9.80 -2.51 -0.84
C THR A 97 8.57 -1.60 -0.77
N VAL A 98 7.96 -1.54 0.41
CA VAL A 98 6.81 -0.68 0.71
C VAL A 98 7.26 0.46 1.62
N ALA A 99 6.92 1.68 1.26
CA ALA A 99 7.09 2.87 2.07
C ALA A 99 5.77 3.25 2.73
N VAL A 100 5.79 3.37 4.07
CA VAL A 100 4.68 3.87 4.88
C VAL A 100 5.11 5.19 5.51
N GLN A 101 4.36 6.26 5.23
CA GLN A 101 4.78 7.62 5.56
C GLN A 101 3.79 8.31 6.50
N TRP A 102 4.33 8.93 7.55
CA TRP A 102 3.63 9.84 8.48
C TRP A 102 4.20 11.25 8.36
N THR A 103 3.76 12.17 9.22
CA THR A 103 4.17 13.58 9.19
C THR A 103 5.66 13.80 9.41
N ASN A 104 6.28 13.04 10.31
CA ASN A 104 7.71 13.21 10.72
C ASN A 104 8.49 11.88 10.71
N PHE A 105 7.94 10.86 10.06
CA PHE A 105 8.42 9.49 10.14
C PHE A 105 8.11 8.75 8.85
N ILE A 106 9.04 7.91 8.40
CA ILE A 106 8.81 6.96 7.31
C ILE A 106 9.40 5.61 7.70
N ALA A 107 8.63 4.56 7.45
CA ALA A 107 9.08 3.18 7.56
C ALA A 107 9.18 2.60 6.14
N LEU A 108 10.35 2.07 5.81
CA LEU A 108 10.55 1.25 4.62
C LEU A 108 10.53 -0.21 5.05
N VAL A 109 9.66 -1.00 4.44
CA VAL A 109 9.47 -2.41 4.77
C VAL A 109 9.71 -3.23 3.52
N ASP A 110 10.73 -4.08 3.57
CA ASP A 110 11.01 -5.07 2.54
C ASP A 110 10.09 -6.29 2.71
N VAL A 111 9.82 -7.02 1.63
CA VAL A 111 9.14 -8.33 1.63
C VAL A 111 9.82 -9.37 2.52
N GLU A 112 11.12 -9.25 2.77
CA GLU A 112 11.86 -10.04 3.76
C GLU A 112 11.58 -9.63 5.21
N LYS A 113 10.66 -8.67 5.43
CA LYS A 113 10.28 -8.09 6.73
C LYS A 113 11.38 -7.28 7.39
N ASN A 114 12.39 -6.87 6.63
CA ASN A 114 13.38 -5.89 7.07
C ASN A 114 12.70 -4.51 7.17
N VAL A 115 12.89 -3.83 8.31
CA VAL A 115 12.27 -2.53 8.58
C VAL A 115 13.35 -1.47 8.76
N TYR A 116 13.32 -0.44 7.93
CA TYR A 116 14.20 0.72 8.03
C TYR A 116 13.39 1.95 8.40
N GLU A 117 13.81 2.63 9.46
CA GLU A 117 13.04 3.69 10.11
C GLU A 117 13.82 5.00 10.02
N PHE A 118 13.18 6.01 9.43
CA PHE A 118 13.78 7.34 9.28
C PHE A 118 12.88 8.39 9.91
N PHE A 119 13.49 9.20 10.78
CA PHE A 119 12.85 10.32 11.45
C PHE A 119 13.36 11.62 10.87
N TYR A 120 12.44 12.54 10.66
CA TYR A 120 12.76 13.85 10.11
C TYR A 120 12.06 14.96 10.88
N PRO A 121 12.75 16.08 11.16
CA PRO A 121 12.23 17.16 11.99
C PRO A 121 11.17 18.03 11.30
N THR A 122 11.02 17.92 9.98
CA THR A 122 10.10 18.72 9.16
C THR A 122 9.39 17.82 8.16
N CYS A 123 8.11 18.07 7.86
CA CYS A 123 7.35 17.31 6.86
C CYS A 123 8.14 17.10 5.56
N ILE A 124 8.49 15.85 5.27
CA ILE A 124 9.08 15.44 3.99
C ILE A 124 7.96 14.93 3.10
N HIS A 125 8.05 15.12 1.78
CA HIS A 125 7.18 14.44 0.82
C HIS A 125 8.02 13.39 0.07
N THR A 126 7.55 12.15 0.00
CA THR A 126 8.25 11.10 -0.76
C THR A 126 7.70 11.02 -2.18
N GLU A 127 8.56 11.33 -3.15
CA GLU A 127 8.30 11.12 -4.59
C GLU A 127 9.12 9.92 -5.09
N VAL A 128 8.49 9.09 -5.94
CA VAL A 128 9.18 7.99 -6.62
C VAL A 128 9.66 8.51 -7.96
N GLU A 129 10.99 8.62 -8.12
CA GLU A 129 11.59 9.01 -9.41
C GLU A 129 11.73 7.76 -10.30
N VAL A 130 10.92 7.69 -11.35
CA VAL A 130 11.07 6.64 -12.37
C VAL A 130 12.21 7.06 -13.29
N ARG A 131 13.38 6.44 -13.14
CA ARG A 131 14.52 6.69 -14.03
C ARG A 131 14.12 6.22 -15.45
N PRO A 132 14.09 7.09 -16.47
CA PRO A 132 13.76 6.67 -17.83
C PRO A 132 14.81 5.67 -18.32
N ALA A 133 14.35 4.61 -19.00
CA ALA A 133 15.24 3.63 -19.61
C ALA A 133 16.28 4.33 -20.51
N PRO A 134 17.54 3.86 -20.55
CA PRO A 134 18.52 4.44 -21.46
C PRO A 134 18.02 4.30 -22.90
N PHE A 135 17.92 5.44 -23.60
CA PHE A 135 17.63 5.48 -25.04
C PHE A 135 18.52 4.47 -25.79
N PRO A 136 18.01 3.71 -26.77
CA PRO A 136 18.88 2.92 -27.62
C PRO A 136 19.84 3.87 -28.38
N PRO A 137 21.11 3.48 -28.59
CA PRO A 137 22.07 4.33 -29.29
C PRO A 137 21.56 4.65 -30.71
N PRO A 138 21.80 5.86 -31.24
CA PRO A 138 21.36 6.21 -32.58
C PRO A 138 22.05 5.29 -33.59
N LEU A 139 21.24 4.57 -34.38
CA LEU A 139 21.73 3.84 -35.53
C LEU A 139 22.34 4.84 -36.52
N LEU A 140 23.68 4.81 -36.62
CA LEU A 140 24.45 5.47 -37.66
C LEU A 140 23.97 4.96 -39.03
N LYS A 141 23.07 5.69 -39.68
CA LYS A 141 22.83 5.52 -41.12
C LYS A 141 23.97 6.22 -41.85
N SER A 142 24.97 5.45 -42.27
CA SER A 142 25.92 5.87 -43.27
C SER A 142 25.18 6.26 -44.55
N ARG A 143 25.15 7.57 -44.87
CA ARG A 143 24.88 8.02 -46.23
C ARG A 143 26.21 8.08 -46.96
N ILE A 144 26.45 7.09 -47.80
CA ILE A 144 27.39 7.21 -48.91
C ILE A 144 26.74 8.18 -49.90
N PHE A 145 27.39 9.31 -50.15
CA PHE A 145 27.09 10.13 -51.33
C PHE A 145 28.03 9.65 -52.45
N THR A 146 27.44 9.32 -53.60
CA THR A 146 28.15 9.04 -54.86
C THR A 146 28.44 10.35 -55.57
#